data_AF-A0A9D5FKX7-F1
#
_entry.id   AF-A0A9D5FKX7-F1
#
_cell.length_a   1.000
_cell.length_b   1.000
_cell.length_c   1.000
_cell.angle_alpha   90.00
_cell.angle_beta   90.00
_cell.angle_gamma   90.00
#
_symmetry.space_group_name_H-M   'P 1'
#
loop_
_entity.id
_entity.type
_entity.pdbx_description
1 polymer ?
#
loop_
_entity_poly.entity_id
_entity_poly.type
_entity_poly.pdbx_seq_one_letter_code
_entity_poly.pdbx_strand_id
1 'polypeptide(L)'
;MELLWNFEINITLFFQALGDWLKYPLKAFTYLGNEEFYILIMPAIYWCVSSIIGVRTGIMLVISGGLNTCLKFLFHSPRPFWIDTRVKAIISETSFGLPSGHAQNAASIWGTLAASAKKKWVTILLLIVILFIGLSRIYLGVHFTRDVLAGWLVGGLIVWIYFLLEKRVAKWLAPKKLGIQILYVLLFSASIILLGLLSKAASANWVMPSLWSETALQTGGEIPDPFNIEGLVTLAGVAFGFLSGFAWWVKKYGVLIIEGSFSKRFLRYFVGIVGVIIFYLGLKMIFPEDPLLLGIILRFARYGMIGLWVSALAPALFVKLGINK
;
A
#
# COMPACT_ATOMS: atom_id res chain seq x y z
N MET A 1 18.98 -8.67 -22.56
CA MET A 1 17.68 -8.24 -22.03
C MET A 1 16.51 -8.80 -22.84
N GLU A 2 16.54 -8.74 -24.18
CA GLU A 2 15.46 -9.27 -25.03
C GLU A 2 15.17 -10.76 -24.84
N LEU A 3 16.20 -11.62 -24.71
CA LEU A 3 16.01 -13.04 -24.43
C LEU A 3 15.22 -13.29 -23.13
N LEU A 4 15.52 -12.50 -22.09
CA LEU A 4 14.83 -12.59 -20.80
C LEU A 4 13.38 -12.11 -20.92
N TRP A 5 13.14 -10.98 -21.61
CA TRP A 5 11.78 -10.50 -21.88
C TRP A 5 10.95 -11.52 -22.65
N ASN A 6 11.48 -12.08 -23.74
CA ASN A 6 10.79 -13.09 -24.53
C ASN A 6 10.44 -14.34 -23.70
N PHE A 7 11.37 -14.80 -22.86
CA PHE A 7 11.11 -15.91 -21.95
C PHE A 7 9.97 -15.61 -20.97
N GLU A 8 9.99 -14.45 -20.31
CA GLU A 8 8.96 -14.07 -19.34
C GLU A 8 7.61 -13.70 -19.99
N ILE A 9 7.62 -13.19 -21.24
CA ILE A 9 6.41 -13.01 -22.06
C ILE A 9 5.78 -14.37 -22.34
N ASN A 10 6.56 -15.38 -22.72
CA ASN A 10 6.03 -16.73 -22.96
C ASN A 10 5.40 -17.34 -21.69
N ILE A 11 5.95 -17.05 -20.51
CA ILE A 11 5.32 -17.42 -19.23
C ILE A 11 3.95 -16.73 -19.10
N THR A 12 3.88 -15.43 -19.36
CA THR A 12 2.64 -14.65 -19.31
C THR A 12 1.58 -15.21 -20.27
N LEU A 13 1.98 -15.49 -21.52
CA LEU A 13 1.13 -16.08 -22.55
C LEU A 13 0.66 -17.48 -22.16
N PHE A 14 1.53 -18.30 -21.56
CA PHE A 14 1.16 -19.60 -21.01
C PHE A 14 0.05 -19.47 -19.96
N PHE A 15 0.20 -18.56 -18.99
CA PHE A 15 -0.84 -18.32 -17.99
C PHE A 15 -2.16 -17.85 -18.62
N GLN A 16 -2.10 -16.93 -19.58
CA GLN A 16 -3.30 -16.45 -20.28
C GLN A 16 -3.97 -17.56 -21.12
N ALA A 17 -3.19 -18.51 -21.66
CA ALA A 17 -3.69 -19.65 -22.42
C ALA A 17 -4.42 -20.70 -21.56
N LEU A 18 -4.26 -20.69 -20.23
CA LEU A 18 -4.99 -21.58 -19.33
C LEU A 18 -6.52 -21.32 -19.31
N GLY A 19 -6.96 -20.19 -19.85
CA GLY A 19 -8.37 -19.88 -20.12
C GLY A 19 -8.94 -18.73 -19.29
N ASP A 20 -10.05 -18.18 -19.77
CA ASP A 20 -10.72 -17.02 -19.17
C ASP A 20 -11.42 -17.33 -17.84
N TRP A 21 -11.63 -18.61 -17.51
CA TRP A 21 -12.21 -19.02 -16.22
C TRP A 21 -11.35 -18.58 -15.02
N LEU A 22 -10.04 -18.39 -15.21
CA LEU A 22 -9.12 -17.87 -14.20
C LEU A 22 -9.22 -16.36 -13.97
N LYS A 23 -9.84 -15.62 -14.89
CA LYS A 23 -9.90 -14.15 -14.87
C LYS A 23 -10.53 -13.61 -13.60
N TYR A 24 -11.72 -14.07 -13.24
CA TYR A 24 -12.42 -13.58 -12.05
C TYR A 24 -11.77 -14.03 -10.73
N PRO A 25 -11.38 -15.31 -10.56
CA PRO A 25 -10.62 -15.75 -9.39
C PRO A 25 -9.33 -14.95 -9.18
N LEU A 26 -8.54 -14.73 -10.23
CA LEU A 26 -7.28 -13.99 -10.10
C LEU A 26 -7.50 -12.48 -9.95
N LYS A 27 -8.59 -11.92 -10.49
CA LYS A 27 -9.03 -10.56 -10.14
C LYS A 27 -9.42 -10.44 -8.66
N ALA A 28 -10.05 -11.46 -8.09
CA ALA A 28 -10.37 -11.47 -6.66
C ALA A 28 -9.10 -11.53 -5.81
N PHE A 29 -8.14 -12.40 -6.16
CA PHE A 29 -6.85 -12.44 -5.47
C PHE A 29 -6.10 -11.11 -5.60
N THR A 30 -6.01 -10.52 -6.80
CA THR A 30 -5.29 -9.25 -6.94
C THR A 30 -5.93 -8.12 -6.14
N TYR A 31 -7.26 -8.14 -5.96
CA TYR A 31 -7.97 -7.14 -5.15
C TYR A 31 -7.49 -7.16 -3.69
N LEU A 32 -7.13 -8.33 -3.15
CA LEU A 32 -6.52 -8.46 -1.82
C LEU A 32 -5.14 -7.79 -1.70
N GLY A 33 -4.55 -7.38 -2.83
CA GLY A 33 -3.31 -6.62 -2.91
C GLY A 33 -3.50 -5.12 -3.21
N ASN A 34 -4.74 -4.65 -3.43
CA ASN A 34 -5.05 -3.28 -3.82
C ASN A 34 -5.04 -2.32 -2.61
N GLU A 35 -4.72 -1.05 -2.86
CA GLU A 35 -4.77 0.01 -1.86
C GLU A 35 -6.19 0.25 -1.32
N GLU A 36 -7.21 0.19 -2.19
CA GLU A 36 -8.62 0.30 -1.79
C GLU A 36 -9.01 -0.77 -0.77
N PHE A 37 -8.59 -2.01 -1.00
CA PHE A 37 -8.80 -3.09 -0.05
C PHE A 37 -8.11 -2.81 1.30
N TYR A 38 -6.88 -2.28 1.26
CA TYR A 38 -6.14 -1.92 2.48
C TYR A 38 -6.80 -0.78 3.28
N ILE A 39 -7.35 0.23 2.59
CA ILE A 39 -8.12 1.32 3.23
C ILE A 39 -9.35 0.78 3.97
N LEU A 40 -9.94 -0.33 3.50
CA LEU A 40 -11.09 -0.96 4.15
C LEU A 40 -10.69 -1.91 5.29
N ILE A 41 -9.69 -2.76 5.08
CA ILE A 41 -9.34 -3.84 6.03
C ILE A 41 -8.45 -3.37 7.17
N MET A 42 -7.52 -2.43 6.94
CA MET A 42 -6.58 -2.00 8.00
C MET A 42 -7.30 -1.27 9.15
N PRO A 43 -8.26 -0.36 8.92
CA PRO A 43 -9.08 0.18 9.99
C PRO A 43 -9.92 -0.88 10.69
N ALA A 44 -10.43 -1.89 9.95
CA ALA A 44 -11.13 -3.02 10.56
C ALA A 44 -10.22 -3.78 11.55
N ILE A 45 -8.99 -4.08 11.15
CA ILE A 45 -8.00 -4.73 12.03
C ILE A 45 -7.72 -3.84 13.24
N TYR A 46 -7.46 -2.55 13.02
CA TYR A 46 -7.12 -1.60 14.06
C TYR A 46 -8.23 -1.40 15.10
N TRP A 47 -9.50 -1.26 14.66
CA TRP A 47 -10.64 -0.98 15.55
C TRP A 47 -11.34 -2.23 16.10
N CYS A 48 -11.23 -3.38 15.44
CA CYS A 48 -12.09 -4.55 15.72
C CYS A 48 -11.31 -5.83 16.06
N VAL A 49 -10.01 -5.88 15.80
CA VAL A 49 -9.18 -7.07 16.04
C VAL A 49 -8.05 -6.77 17.02
N SER A 50 -7.10 -5.92 16.62
CA SER A 50 -5.94 -5.54 17.42
C SER A 50 -5.36 -4.24 16.89
N SER A 51 -5.35 -3.22 17.75
CA SER A 51 -4.75 -1.92 17.44
C SER A 51 -3.27 -2.03 17.10
N ILE A 52 -2.52 -2.90 17.79
CA ILE A 52 -1.10 -3.12 17.52
C ILE A 52 -0.88 -3.77 16.15
N ILE A 53 -1.65 -4.81 15.80
CA ILE A 53 -1.54 -5.44 14.46
C ILE A 53 -1.93 -4.42 13.38
N GLY A 54 -2.98 -3.63 13.60
CA GLY A 54 -3.40 -2.58 12.67
C GLY A 54 -2.32 -1.53 12.42
N VAL A 55 -1.62 -1.09 13.48
CA VAL A 55 -0.48 -0.17 13.37
C VAL A 55 0.69 -0.81 12.62
N ARG A 56 1.01 -2.07 12.92
CA ARG A 56 2.07 -2.82 12.20
C ARG A 56 1.78 -2.88 10.71
N THR A 57 0.57 -3.29 10.32
CA THR A 57 0.19 -3.39 8.89
C THR A 57 0.15 -2.01 8.22
N GLY A 58 -0.27 -0.96 8.94
CA GLY A 58 -0.22 0.41 8.42
C GLY A 58 1.21 0.89 8.16
N ILE A 59 2.15 0.61 9.08
CA ILE A 59 3.57 0.92 8.87
C ILE A 59 4.14 0.12 7.69
N MET A 60 3.75 -1.16 7.53
CA MET A 60 4.18 -1.96 6.38
C MET A 60 3.74 -1.34 5.05
N LEU A 61 2.48 -0.89 4.95
CA LEU A 61 1.97 -0.25 3.73
C LEU A 61 2.79 1.00 3.37
N VAL A 62 3.08 1.85 4.36
CA VAL A 62 3.83 3.09 4.15
C VAL A 62 5.28 2.81 3.71
N ILE A 63 5.99 1.93 4.43
CA ILE A 63 7.39 1.60 4.10
C ILE A 63 7.46 0.88 2.75
N SER A 64 6.57 -0.09 2.52
CA SER A 64 6.52 -0.86 1.27
C SER A 64 6.19 0.04 0.08
N GLY A 65 5.13 0.85 0.16
CA GLY A 65 4.75 1.74 -0.93
C GLY A 65 5.81 2.79 -1.24
N GLY A 66 6.38 3.43 -0.22
CA GLY A 66 7.46 4.41 -0.39
C GLY A 66 8.70 3.82 -1.06
N LEU A 67 9.16 2.65 -0.59
CA LEU A 67 10.30 1.96 -1.19
C LEU A 67 9.99 1.45 -2.61
N ASN A 68 8.77 0.95 -2.85
CA ASN A 68 8.34 0.47 -4.17
C ASN A 68 8.44 1.59 -5.22
N THR A 69 7.94 2.77 -4.91
CA THR A 69 8.01 3.94 -5.81
C THR A 69 9.46 4.33 -6.11
N CYS A 70 10.32 4.39 -5.09
CA CYS A 70 11.74 4.71 -5.29
C CYS A 70 12.42 3.69 -6.21
N LEU A 71 12.25 2.39 -5.93
CA LEU A 71 12.84 1.32 -6.74
C LEU A 71 12.31 1.33 -8.18
N LYS A 72 11.02 1.58 -8.38
CA LYS A 72 10.42 1.72 -9.71
C LYS A 72 11.05 2.85 -10.51
N PHE A 73 11.22 4.03 -9.91
CA PHE A 73 11.87 5.16 -10.56
C PHE A 73 13.32 4.86 -10.92
N LEU A 74 14.03 4.04 -10.16
CA LEU A 74 15.44 3.71 -10.43
C LEU A 74 15.60 2.60 -11.48
N PHE A 75 14.71 1.60 -11.51
CA PHE A 75 14.87 0.43 -12.38
C PHE A 75 14.25 0.57 -13.76
N HIS A 76 13.26 1.45 -13.96
CA HIS A 76 12.64 1.72 -15.27
C HIS A 76 12.15 0.49 -16.03
N SER A 77 11.80 -0.60 -15.34
CA SER A 77 11.41 -1.84 -16.02
C SER A 77 10.05 -1.64 -16.68
N PRO A 78 9.91 -1.92 -17.99
CA PRO A 78 8.61 -1.87 -18.65
C PRO A 78 7.68 -2.96 -18.12
N ARG A 79 6.41 -2.92 -18.53
CA ARG A 79 5.48 -4.03 -18.31
C ARG A 79 5.40 -4.92 -19.55
N PRO A 80 5.00 -6.20 -19.43
CA PRO A 80 4.88 -7.10 -20.58
C PRO A 80 4.00 -6.51 -21.69
N PHE A 81 2.83 -5.97 -21.33
CA PHE A 81 1.90 -5.35 -22.28
C PHE A 81 2.39 -4.00 -22.87
N TRP A 82 3.47 -3.42 -22.35
CA TRP A 82 4.10 -2.22 -22.95
C TRP A 82 5.05 -2.58 -24.09
N ILE A 83 5.51 -3.84 -24.17
CA ILE A 83 6.56 -4.20 -25.13
C ILE A 83 6.16 -5.33 -26.08
N ASP A 84 5.03 -5.98 -25.84
CA ASP A 84 4.56 -7.08 -26.68
C ASP A 84 3.02 -7.06 -26.82
N THR A 85 2.55 -6.93 -28.06
CA THR A 85 1.12 -6.86 -28.41
C THR A 85 0.38 -8.17 -28.20
N ARG A 86 1.09 -9.30 -28.06
CA ARG A 86 0.48 -10.61 -27.79
C ARG A 86 -0.04 -10.71 -26.36
N VAL A 87 0.52 -9.94 -25.43
CA VAL A 87 0.08 -9.92 -24.03
C VAL A 87 -1.16 -9.04 -23.88
N LYS A 88 -2.25 -9.61 -23.35
CA LYS A 88 -3.46 -8.84 -23.06
C LYS A 88 -3.35 -8.13 -21.71
N ALA A 89 -3.61 -6.82 -21.67
CA ALA A 89 -3.72 -6.07 -20.42
C ALA A 89 -5.11 -6.29 -19.80
N ILE A 90 -5.27 -7.33 -18.96
CA ILE A 90 -6.57 -7.66 -18.35
C ILE A 90 -7.00 -6.61 -17.30
N ILE A 91 -5.99 -5.91 -16.75
CA ILE A 91 -6.09 -4.67 -16.00
C ILE A 91 -4.99 -3.72 -16.49
N SER A 92 -5.16 -2.42 -16.26
CA SER A 92 -4.19 -1.39 -16.61
C SER A 92 -3.36 -0.96 -15.41
N GLU A 93 -2.10 -0.62 -15.65
CA GLU A 93 -1.18 -0.05 -14.68
C GLU A 93 -0.23 0.92 -15.40
N THR A 94 -0.09 2.13 -14.88
CA THR A 94 0.67 3.21 -15.53
C THR A 94 2.10 3.37 -15.00
N SER A 95 2.42 2.81 -13.82
CA SER A 95 3.76 2.85 -13.24
C SER A 95 4.73 1.84 -13.87
N PHE A 96 6.04 1.98 -13.67
CA PHE A 96 7.02 0.92 -13.98
C PHE A 96 6.69 -0.44 -13.30
N GLY A 97 7.23 -1.52 -13.87
CA GLY A 97 6.97 -2.90 -13.46
C GLY A 97 7.78 -3.40 -12.26
N LEU A 98 9.07 -3.09 -12.17
CA LEU A 98 9.99 -3.66 -11.17
C LEU A 98 10.19 -2.74 -9.96
N PRO A 99 9.99 -3.20 -8.70
CA PRO A 99 9.30 -4.43 -8.30
C PRO A 99 7.77 -4.31 -8.32
N SER A 100 7.07 -5.45 -8.37
CA SER A 100 5.61 -5.47 -8.35
C SER A 100 5.07 -4.97 -7.00
N GLY A 101 4.28 -3.89 -7.05
CA GLY A 101 3.67 -3.28 -5.86
C GLY A 101 2.73 -4.22 -5.12
N HIS A 102 1.84 -4.92 -5.84
CA HIS A 102 0.93 -5.91 -5.27
C HIS A 102 1.67 -7.06 -4.60
N ALA A 103 2.70 -7.62 -5.26
CA ALA A 103 3.48 -8.71 -4.68
C ALA A 103 4.25 -8.25 -3.43
N GLN A 104 4.83 -7.05 -3.47
CA GLN A 104 5.58 -6.47 -2.35
C GLN A 104 4.69 -6.11 -1.16
N ASN A 105 3.55 -5.46 -1.41
CA ASN A 105 2.55 -5.17 -0.40
C ASN A 105 1.96 -6.47 0.17
N ALA A 106 1.75 -7.48 -0.67
CA ALA A 106 1.25 -8.75 -0.19
C ALA A 106 2.24 -9.43 0.76
N ALA A 107 3.51 -9.55 0.35
CA ALA A 107 4.55 -10.11 1.19
C ALA A 107 4.76 -9.31 2.48
N SER A 108 4.67 -7.97 2.45
CA SER A 108 4.89 -7.17 3.65
C SER A 108 3.69 -7.17 4.61
N ILE A 109 2.47 -6.98 4.11
CA ILE A 109 1.27 -6.83 4.93
C ILE A 109 0.74 -8.20 5.36
N TRP A 110 0.43 -9.09 4.42
CA TRP A 110 -0.04 -10.43 4.75
C TRP A 110 1.06 -11.25 5.43
N GLY A 111 2.34 -11.02 5.10
CA GLY A 111 3.47 -11.63 5.81
C GLY A 111 3.57 -11.18 7.27
N THR A 112 3.27 -9.91 7.57
CA THR A 112 3.19 -9.42 8.96
C THR A 112 2.05 -10.08 9.74
N LEU A 113 0.89 -10.28 9.09
CA LEU A 113 -0.22 -11.03 9.67
C LEU A 113 0.15 -12.50 9.89
N ALA A 114 0.86 -13.11 8.94
CA ALA A 114 1.31 -14.50 9.02
C ALA A 114 2.33 -14.72 10.15
N ALA A 115 3.27 -13.79 10.32
CA ALA A 115 4.25 -13.77 11.40
C ALA A 115 3.60 -13.52 12.78
N SER A 116 2.46 -12.83 12.81
CA SER A 116 1.68 -12.56 14.03
C SER A 116 0.63 -13.63 14.33
N ALA A 117 0.43 -14.60 13.43
CA ALA A 117 -0.59 -15.62 13.57
C ALA A 117 -0.20 -16.69 14.60
N LYS A 118 -1.14 -17.05 15.48
CA LYS A 118 -0.92 -18.08 16.52
C LYS A 118 -1.13 -19.51 16.01
N LYS A 119 -1.92 -19.68 14.95
CA LYS A 119 -2.31 -20.99 14.40
C LYS A 119 -1.60 -21.24 13.08
N LYS A 120 -0.91 -22.38 12.96
CA LYS A 120 -0.14 -22.74 11.75
C LYS A 120 -0.97 -22.70 10.46
N TRP A 121 -2.23 -23.14 10.51
CA TRP A 121 -3.11 -23.12 9.33
C TRP A 121 -3.41 -21.70 8.84
N VAL A 122 -3.47 -20.71 9.74
CA VAL A 122 -3.67 -19.30 9.37
C VAL A 122 -2.42 -18.77 8.66
N THR A 123 -1.23 -19.09 9.18
CA THR A 123 0.03 -18.75 8.52
C THR A 123 0.09 -19.33 7.10
N ILE A 124 -0.22 -20.62 6.93
CA ILE A 124 -0.23 -21.28 5.62
C ILE A 124 -1.23 -20.61 4.67
N LEU A 125 -2.46 -20.35 5.14
CA LEU A 125 -3.48 -19.67 4.35
C LEU A 125 -3.00 -18.29 3.86
N LEU A 126 -2.36 -17.51 4.73
CA LEU A 126 -1.84 -16.19 4.39
C LEU A 126 -0.68 -16.27 3.38
N LEU A 127 0.21 -17.26 3.50
CA LEU A 127 1.27 -17.50 2.51
C LEU A 127 0.69 -17.90 1.14
N ILE A 128 -0.39 -18.69 1.12
CA ILE A 128 -1.11 -19.03 -0.11
C ILE A 128 -1.72 -17.77 -0.74
N VAL A 129 -2.31 -16.87 0.05
CA VAL A 129 -2.82 -15.57 -0.46
C VAL A 129 -1.69 -14.75 -1.11
N ILE A 130 -0.51 -14.67 -0.50
CA ILE A 130 0.65 -13.95 -1.07
C ILE A 130 1.07 -14.56 -2.42
N LEU A 131 1.12 -15.89 -2.50
CA LEU A 131 1.44 -16.62 -3.72
C LEU A 131 0.45 -16.29 -4.84
N PHE A 132 -0.86 -16.41 -4.56
CA PHE A 132 -1.89 -16.16 -5.57
C PHE A 132 -2.01 -14.69 -5.96
N ILE A 133 -1.74 -13.74 -5.06
CA ILE A 133 -1.62 -12.33 -5.44
C ILE A 133 -0.50 -12.16 -6.46
N GLY A 134 0.69 -12.74 -6.25
CA GLY A 134 1.78 -12.63 -7.22
C GLY A 134 1.46 -13.30 -8.56
N LEU A 135 0.93 -14.53 -8.54
CA LEU A 135 0.52 -15.24 -9.76
C LEU A 135 -0.57 -14.49 -10.53
N SER A 136 -1.50 -13.84 -9.84
CA SER A 136 -2.52 -13.01 -10.50
C SER A 136 -1.89 -11.90 -11.33
N ARG A 137 -0.77 -11.31 -10.90
CA ARG A 137 -0.11 -10.21 -11.64
C ARG A 137 0.50 -10.66 -12.96
N ILE A 138 0.99 -11.89 -13.02
CA ILE A 138 1.53 -12.51 -14.24
C ILE A 138 0.37 -12.78 -15.20
N TYR A 139 -0.66 -13.50 -14.74
CA TYR A 139 -1.84 -13.81 -15.58
C TYR A 139 -2.53 -12.55 -16.12
N LEU A 140 -2.67 -11.52 -15.28
CA LEU A 140 -3.32 -10.27 -15.66
C LEU A 140 -2.51 -9.43 -16.66
N GLY A 141 -1.28 -9.87 -17.00
CA GLY A 141 -0.46 -9.30 -18.08
C GLY A 141 0.36 -8.08 -17.67
N VAL A 142 0.35 -7.69 -16.40
CA VAL A 142 0.92 -6.40 -15.96
C VAL A 142 2.31 -6.50 -15.35
N HIS A 143 2.83 -7.69 -15.08
CA HIS A 143 4.15 -7.88 -14.48
C HIS A 143 4.90 -9.07 -15.06
N PHE A 144 6.21 -8.91 -15.19
CA PHE A 144 7.12 -10.03 -15.41
C PHE A 144 7.25 -10.89 -14.15
N THR A 145 7.73 -12.12 -14.31
CA THR A 145 7.94 -13.03 -13.17
C THR A 145 8.98 -12.47 -12.21
N ARG A 146 10.06 -11.88 -12.72
CA ARG A 146 11.08 -11.19 -11.92
C ARG A 146 10.52 -10.04 -11.09
N ASP A 147 9.50 -9.33 -11.59
CA ASP A 147 8.90 -8.20 -10.87
C ASP A 147 8.19 -8.69 -9.60
N VAL A 148 7.51 -9.84 -9.73
CA VAL A 148 6.81 -10.51 -8.62
C VAL A 148 7.81 -11.08 -7.62
N LEU A 149 8.85 -11.78 -8.08
CA LEU A 149 9.90 -12.33 -7.21
C LEU A 149 10.64 -11.24 -6.45
N ALA A 150 11.03 -10.15 -7.12
CA ALA A 150 11.64 -9.00 -6.49
C ALA A 150 10.69 -8.34 -5.48
N GLY A 151 9.40 -8.23 -5.81
CA GLY A 151 8.38 -7.74 -4.89
C GLY A 151 8.30 -8.59 -3.61
N TRP A 152 8.20 -9.92 -3.74
CA TRP A 152 8.20 -10.81 -2.57
C TRP A 152 9.47 -10.72 -1.74
N LEU A 153 10.64 -10.66 -2.39
CA LEU A 153 11.92 -10.51 -1.71
C LEU A 153 11.98 -9.21 -0.90
N VAL A 154 11.67 -8.08 -1.54
CA VAL A 154 11.67 -6.76 -0.87
C VAL A 154 10.64 -6.73 0.26
N GLY A 155 9.43 -7.24 0.03
CA GLY A 155 8.38 -7.30 1.05
C GLY A 155 8.77 -8.17 2.25
N GLY A 156 9.38 -9.34 2.01
CA GLY A 156 9.89 -10.21 3.05
C GLY A 156 11.04 -9.58 3.85
N LEU A 157 11.96 -8.88 3.19
CA LEU A 157 13.03 -8.12 3.85
C LEU A 157 12.48 -6.99 4.73
N ILE A 158 11.45 -6.27 4.27
CA ILE A 158 10.78 -5.25 5.08
C ILE A 158 10.22 -5.86 6.37
N VAL A 159 9.53 -7.00 6.28
CA VAL A 159 8.96 -7.69 7.45
C VAL A 159 10.06 -8.12 8.41
N TRP A 160 11.11 -8.74 7.88
CA TRP A 160 12.24 -9.20 8.67
C TRP A 160 12.92 -8.04 9.41
N ILE A 161 13.28 -6.97 8.71
CA ILE A 161 13.90 -5.77 9.31
C ILE A 161 12.97 -5.13 10.33
N TYR A 162 11.66 -5.05 10.03
CA TYR A 162 10.69 -4.47 10.95
C TYR A 162 10.65 -5.23 12.28
N PHE A 163 10.50 -6.55 12.26
CA PHE A 163 10.44 -7.33 13.50
C PHE A 163 11.77 -7.36 14.27
N LEU A 164 12.91 -7.19 13.58
CA LEU A 164 14.21 -6.99 14.23
C LEU A 164 14.29 -5.67 15.01
N LEU A 165 13.66 -4.61 14.48
CA LEU A 165 13.81 -3.25 15.01
C LEU A 165 12.63 -2.78 15.88
N GLU A 166 11.43 -3.31 15.68
CA GLU A 166 10.16 -2.81 16.26
C GLU A 166 10.28 -2.58 17.78
N LYS A 167 10.72 -3.60 18.53
CA LYS A 167 10.81 -3.51 20.00
C LYS A 167 11.82 -2.45 20.45
N ARG A 168 12.95 -2.32 19.75
CA ARG A 168 14.00 -1.34 20.06
C ARG A 168 13.51 0.08 19.77
N VAL A 169 12.92 0.30 18.60
CA VAL A 169 12.35 1.58 18.20
C VAL A 169 11.20 1.98 19.13
N ALA A 170 10.29 1.07 19.45
CA ALA A 170 9.19 1.32 20.38
C ALA A 170 9.70 1.71 21.78
N LYS A 171 10.67 0.97 22.34
CA LYS A 171 11.28 1.29 23.65
C LYS A 171 11.99 2.65 23.65
N TRP A 172 12.61 3.04 22.55
CA TRP A 172 13.29 4.32 22.40
C TRP A 172 12.30 5.50 22.21
N LEU A 173 11.21 5.32 21.47
CA LEU A 173 10.19 6.35 21.22
C LEU A 173 9.24 6.55 22.40
N ALA A 174 8.86 5.47 23.11
CA ALA A 174 7.88 5.50 24.19
C ALA A 174 8.12 6.58 25.27
N PRO A 175 9.35 6.79 25.80
CA PRO A 175 9.60 7.80 26.83
C PRO A 175 9.62 9.24 26.29
N LYS A 176 9.70 9.46 24.98
CA LYS A 176 9.76 10.82 24.40
C LYS A 176 8.46 11.60 24.64
N LYS A 177 8.57 12.92 24.72
CA LYS A 177 7.41 13.83 24.76
C LYS A 177 6.63 13.74 23.44
N LEU A 178 5.32 13.99 23.49
CA LEU A 178 4.46 13.89 22.30
C LEU A 178 4.97 14.76 21.14
N GLY A 179 5.36 16.01 21.38
CA GLY A 179 5.89 16.89 20.34
C GLY A 179 7.13 16.32 19.63
N ILE A 180 7.99 15.60 20.36
CA ILE A 180 9.17 14.92 19.79
C ILE A 180 8.74 13.71 18.95
N GLN A 181 7.74 12.95 19.39
CA GLN A 181 7.22 11.82 18.62
C GLN A 181 6.58 12.31 17.30
N ILE A 182 5.79 13.38 17.35
CA ILE A 182 5.19 14.01 16.16
C ILE A 182 6.28 14.55 15.23
N LEU A 183 7.35 15.14 15.75
CA LEU A 183 8.49 15.58 14.94
C LEU A 183 9.15 14.40 14.21
N TYR A 184 9.40 13.27 14.87
CA TYR A 184 9.94 12.09 14.19
C TYR A 184 8.99 11.53 13.12
N VAL A 185 7.68 11.54 13.37
CA VAL A 185 6.67 11.15 12.39
C VAL A 185 6.67 12.10 11.18
N LEU A 186 6.80 13.41 11.42
CA LEU A 186 6.94 14.40 10.34
C LEU A 186 8.20 14.16 9.52
N LEU A 187 9.35 13.97 10.17
CA LEU A 187 10.62 13.68 9.50
C LEU A 187 10.55 12.38 8.69
N PHE A 188 9.91 11.35 9.22
CA PHE A 188 9.67 10.09 8.50
C PHE A 188 8.75 10.29 7.28
N SER A 189 7.70 11.09 7.42
CA SER A 189 6.78 11.36 6.29
C SER A 189 7.45 12.22 5.22
N ALA A 190 8.24 13.21 5.63
CA ALA A 190 9.04 14.04 4.74
C ALA A 190 10.14 13.24 4.02
N SER A 191 10.77 12.27 4.68
CA SER A 191 11.80 11.45 4.06
C SER A 191 11.25 10.55 2.95
N ILE A 192 10.00 10.08 3.06
CA ILE A 192 9.34 9.33 1.98
C ILE A 192 9.22 10.19 0.72
N ILE A 193 8.72 11.43 0.87
CA ILE A 193 8.59 12.38 -0.25
C ILE A 193 9.98 12.70 -0.82
N LEU A 194 10.93 13.04 0.05
CA LEU A 194 12.28 13.40 -0.35
C LEU A 194 12.96 12.26 -1.13
N LEU A 195 12.90 11.03 -0.64
CA LEU A 195 13.52 9.88 -1.32
C LEU A 195 12.89 9.60 -2.68
N GLY A 196 11.56 9.75 -2.81
CA GLY A 196 10.90 9.60 -4.11
C GLY A 196 11.25 10.72 -5.08
N LEU A 197 11.35 11.97 -4.61
CA LEU A 197 11.81 13.10 -5.43
C LEU A 197 13.27 12.94 -5.86
N LEU A 198 14.15 12.50 -4.96
CA LEU A 198 15.56 12.22 -5.29
C LEU A 198 15.66 11.07 -6.30
N SER A 199 14.87 10.02 -6.14
CA SER A 199 14.84 8.90 -7.09
C SER A 199 14.33 9.35 -8.46
N LYS A 200 13.32 10.22 -8.51
CA LYS A 200 12.84 10.82 -9.76
C LYS A 200 13.89 11.73 -10.40
N ALA A 201 14.58 12.54 -9.60
CA ALA A 201 15.65 13.43 -10.08
C ALA A 201 16.86 12.64 -10.61
N ALA A 202 17.21 11.54 -9.97
CA ALA A 202 18.26 10.63 -10.44
C ALA A 202 17.94 10.02 -11.83
N SER A 203 16.65 9.96 -12.16
CA SER A 203 16.12 9.44 -13.43
C SER A 203 15.78 10.52 -14.46
N ALA A 204 16.16 11.78 -14.23
CA ALA A 204 15.74 12.90 -15.07
C ALA A 204 16.17 12.79 -16.55
N ASN A 205 17.26 12.08 -16.83
CA ASN A 205 17.78 11.89 -18.20
C ASN A 205 17.19 10.66 -18.90
N TRP A 206 16.37 9.86 -18.21
CA TRP A 206 15.77 8.69 -18.81
C TRP A 206 14.55 9.08 -19.65
N VAL A 207 14.49 8.59 -20.89
CA VAL A 207 13.40 8.86 -21.83
C VAL A 207 12.66 7.58 -22.14
N MET A 208 11.34 7.61 -22.01
CA MET A 208 10.49 6.47 -22.35
C MET A 208 10.43 6.25 -23.86
N PRO A 209 10.66 5.04 -24.37
CA PRO A 209 10.43 4.73 -25.78
C PRO A 209 8.97 4.96 -26.18
N SER A 210 8.72 5.68 -27.28
CA SER A 210 7.35 5.97 -27.75
C SER A 210 6.54 4.72 -28.05
N LEU A 211 7.21 3.68 -28.57
CA LEU A 211 6.62 2.37 -28.85
C LEU A 211 5.97 1.75 -27.60
N TRP A 212 6.46 2.05 -26.39
CA TRP A 212 5.88 1.51 -25.17
C TRP A 212 4.47 2.04 -24.93
N SER A 213 4.26 3.34 -25.15
CA SER A 213 2.94 3.96 -25.04
C SER A 213 1.98 3.46 -26.12
N GLU A 214 2.46 3.33 -27.36
CA GLU A 214 1.66 2.82 -28.48
C GLU A 214 1.22 1.37 -28.23
N THR A 215 2.14 0.51 -27.80
CA THR A 215 1.87 -0.90 -27.50
C THR A 215 0.94 -1.05 -26.29
N ALA A 216 1.11 -0.22 -25.26
CA ALA A 216 0.25 -0.21 -24.08
C ALA A 216 -1.22 0.07 -24.45
N LEU A 217 -1.46 1.02 -25.36
CA LEU A 217 -2.81 1.31 -25.86
C LEU A 217 -3.37 0.17 -26.72
N GLN A 218 -2.55 -0.41 -27.60
CA GLN A 218 -2.97 -1.51 -28.48
C GLN A 218 -3.39 -2.77 -27.71
N THR A 219 -2.81 -3.00 -26.53
CA THR A 219 -3.10 -4.17 -25.67
C THR A 219 -4.26 -3.94 -24.69
N GLY A 220 -4.92 -2.78 -24.75
CA GLY A 220 -6.07 -2.41 -23.91
C GLY A 220 -5.71 -1.75 -22.58
N GLY A 221 -4.45 -1.31 -22.40
CA GLY A 221 -4.01 -0.55 -21.24
C GLY A 221 -4.14 0.96 -21.41
N GLU A 222 -3.76 1.71 -20.37
CA GLU A 222 -3.71 3.17 -20.38
C GLU A 222 -2.31 3.69 -20.75
N ILE A 223 -2.23 5.00 -21.03
CA ILE A 223 -0.97 5.68 -21.29
C ILE A 223 -0.08 5.59 -20.04
N PRO A 224 1.17 5.09 -20.16
CA PRO A 224 2.09 5.06 -19.03
C PRO A 224 2.37 6.45 -18.45
N ASP A 225 2.31 6.56 -17.13
CA ASP A 225 2.73 7.73 -16.34
C ASP A 225 3.66 7.26 -15.21
N PRO A 226 4.89 6.82 -15.56
CA PRO A 226 5.69 6.03 -14.65
C PRO A 226 6.39 6.84 -13.56
N PHE A 227 6.36 8.18 -13.64
CA PHE A 227 6.97 9.11 -12.68
C PHE A 227 5.95 9.91 -11.86
N ASN A 228 4.70 9.44 -11.81
CA ASN A 228 3.65 10.00 -10.97
C ASN A 228 4.04 9.92 -9.48
N ILE A 229 3.90 11.04 -8.75
CA ILE A 229 4.26 11.12 -7.32
C ILE A 229 3.05 11.23 -6.39
N GLU A 230 1.83 11.21 -6.92
CA GLU A 230 0.63 11.42 -6.11
C GLU A 230 0.43 10.33 -5.06
N GLY A 231 0.70 9.07 -5.42
CA GLY A 231 0.66 7.94 -4.50
C GLY A 231 1.68 8.08 -3.37
N LEU A 232 2.88 8.58 -3.67
CA LEU A 232 3.93 8.85 -2.69
C LEU A 232 3.50 9.91 -1.66
N VAL A 233 2.93 11.02 -2.14
CA VAL A 233 2.43 12.12 -1.29
C VAL A 233 1.25 11.64 -0.44
N THR A 234 0.36 10.84 -1.03
CA THR A 234 -0.77 10.21 -0.36
C THR A 234 -0.30 9.33 0.82
N LEU A 235 0.67 8.44 0.56
CA LEU A 235 1.25 7.58 1.60
C LEU A 235 1.92 8.37 2.72
N ALA A 236 2.68 9.42 2.38
CA ALA A 236 3.31 10.30 3.36
C ALA A 236 2.28 11.05 4.22
N GLY A 237 1.18 11.53 3.62
CA GLY A 237 0.07 12.13 4.33
C GLY A 237 -0.58 11.16 5.31
N VAL A 238 -0.97 9.96 4.83
CA VAL A 238 -1.53 8.89 5.68
C VAL A 238 -0.57 8.56 6.83
N ALA A 239 0.72 8.39 6.56
CA ALA A 239 1.74 8.09 7.56
C ALA A 239 1.79 9.17 8.66
N PHE A 240 1.85 10.44 8.25
CA PHE A 240 1.89 11.57 9.17
C PHE A 240 0.65 11.59 10.07
N GLY A 241 -0.54 11.53 9.46
CA GLY A 241 -1.80 11.59 10.18
C GLY A 241 -2.01 10.42 11.13
N PHE A 242 -1.84 9.20 10.61
CA PHE A 242 -2.09 7.98 11.34
C PHE A 242 -1.11 7.81 12.51
N LEU A 243 0.19 8.00 12.29
CA LEU A 243 1.18 7.81 13.35
C LEU A 243 1.15 8.94 14.38
N SER A 244 0.88 10.19 13.98
CA SER A 244 0.68 11.31 14.91
C SER A 244 -0.56 11.09 15.78
N GLY A 245 -1.68 10.67 15.17
CA GLY A 245 -2.90 10.35 15.90
C GLY A 245 -2.72 9.18 16.86
N PHE A 246 -2.00 8.13 16.44
CA PHE A 246 -1.68 7.00 17.29
C PHE A 246 -0.80 7.40 18.47
N ALA A 247 0.24 8.21 18.24
CA ALA A 247 1.12 8.72 19.28
C ALA A 247 0.35 9.56 20.32
N TRP A 248 -0.52 10.44 19.85
CA TRP A 248 -1.41 11.24 20.71
C TRP A 248 -2.34 10.34 21.54
N TRP A 249 -3.00 9.36 20.90
CA TRP A 249 -3.91 8.44 21.56
C TRP A 249 -3.21 7.66 22.67
N VAL A 250 -2.08 7.05 22.36
CA VAL A 250 -1.30 6.24 23.32
C VAL A 250 -0.83 7.08 24.50
N LYS A 251 -0.39 8.32 24.27
CA LYS A 251 0.04 9.22 25.34
C LYS A 251 -1.10 9.62 26.28
N LYS A 252 -2.32 9.72 25.76
CA LYS A 252 -3.47 10.20 26.54
C LYS A 252 -4.27 9.07 27.19
N TYR A 253 -4.41 7.94 26.52
CA TYR A 253 -5.33 6.86 26.90
C TYR A 253 -4.65 5.48 27.02
N GLY A 254 -3.37 5.37 26.65
CA GLY A 254 -2.68 4.08 26.52
C GLY A 254 -3.04 3.34 25.23
N VAL A 255 -2.57 2.10 25.09
CA VAL A 255 -2.84 1.27 23.93
C VAL A 255 -4.33 0.96 23.85
N LEU A 256 -4.93 1.15 22.67
CA LEU A 256 -6.34 0.86 22.44
C LEU A 256 -6.60 -0.65 22.59
N ILE A 257 -7.33 -1.02 23.64
CA ILE A 257 -7.75 -2.40 23.90
C ILE A 257 -9.09 -2.64 23.20
N ILE A 258 -9.17 -3.74 22.43
CA ILE A 258 -10.36 -4.09 21.66
C ILE A 258 -11.20 -5.10 22.44
N GLU A 259 -12.20 -4.60 23.16
CA GLU A 259 -13.18 -5.40 23.91
C GLU A 259 -14.58 -5.29 23.29
N GLY A 260 -15.54 -6.06 23.80
CA GLY A 260 -16.95 -5.94 23.42
C GLY A 260 -17.45 -6.96 22.40
N SER A 261 -18.77 -7.06 22.33
CA SER A 261 -19.51 -8.01 21.50
C SER A 261 -19.28 -7.76 20.01
N PHE A 262 -19.61 -8.76 19.19
CA PHE A 262 -19.54 -8.66 17.73
C PHE A 262 -20.30 -7.43 17.20
N SER A 263 -21.50 -7.16 17.71
CA SER A 263 -22.32 -6.01 17.29
C SER A 263 -21.64 -4.68 17.57
N LYS A 264 -20.95 -4.53 18.72
CA LYS A 264 -20.19 -3.31 19.03
C LYS A 264 -18.96 -3.13 18.15
N ARG A 265 -18.29 -4.24 17.79
CA ARG A 265 -17.17 -4.21 16.82
C ARG A 265 -17.65 -3.81 15.43
N PHE A 266 -18.75 -4.41 14.98
CA PHE A 266 -19.40 -4.04 13.72
C PHE A 266 -19.79 -2.56 13.68
N LEU A 267 -20.42 -2.06 14.75
CA LEU A 267 -20.84 -0.66 14.83
C LEU A 267 -19.64 0.31 14.83
N ARG A 268 -18.53 -0.02 15.51
CA ARG A 268 -17.28 0.74 15.42
C ARG A 268 -16.76 0.81 13.99
N TYR A 269 -16.69 -0.34 13.31
CA TYR A 269 -16.24 -0.38 11.93
C TYR A 269 -17.14 0.49 11.04
N PHE A 270 -18.45 0.33 11.15
CA PHE A 270 -19.42 1.09 10.37
C PHE A 270 -19.31 2.60 10.61
N VAL A 271 -19.34 3.06 11.86
CA VAL A 271 -19.20 4.49 12.19
C VAL A 271 -17.84 5.03 11.73
N GLY A 272 -16.77 4.27 11.96
CA GLY A 272 -15.43 4.65 11.57
C GLY A 272 -15.26 4.78 10.05
N ILE A 273 -15.76 3.82 9.27
CA ILE A 273 -15.62 3.83 7.80
C ILE A 273 -16.49 4.90 7.15
N VAL A 274 -17.68 5.18 7.69
CA VAL A 274 -18.50 6.32 7.25
C VAL A 274 -17.70 7.62 7.38
N GLY A 275 -16.98 7.81 8.49
CA GLY A 275 -16.08 8.95 8.64
C GLY A 275 -14.93 8.97 7.64
N VAL A 276 -14.31 7.82 7.33
CA VAL A 276 -13.28 7.73 6.28
C VAL A 276 -13.85 8.17 4.93
N ILE A 277 -15.05 7.73 4.56
CA ILE A 277 -15.72 8.11 3.32
C ILE A 277 -16.03 9.62 3.32
N ILE A 278 -16.52 10.17 4.43
CA ILE A 278 -16.79 11.62 4.57
C ILE A 278 -15.50 12.43 4.38
N PHE A 279 -14.39 12.05 5.02
CA PHE A 279 -13.13 12.77 4.82
C PHE A 279 -12.59 12.58 3.40
N TYR A 280 -12.71 11.39 2.82
CA TYR A 280 -12.22 11.09 1.48
C TYR A 280 -12.97 11.87 0.40
N LEU A 281 -14.31 11.80 0.40
CA LEU A 281 -15.15 12.48 -0.59
C LEU A 281 -15.28 13.98 -0.26
N GLY A 282 -15.55 14.32 1.00
CA GLY A 282 -15.78 15.69 1.44
C GLY A 282 -14.58 16.60 1.22
N LEU A 283 -13.38 16.16 1.64
CA LEU A 283 -12.18 16.98 1.43
C LEU A 283 -11.79 17.05 -0.05
N LYS A 284 -12.10 16.03 -0.86
CA LYS A 284 -11.88 16.09 -2.31
C LYS A 284 -12.74 17.18 -2.99
N MET A 285 -13.94 17.45 -2.50
CA MET A 285 -14.79 18.53 -3.04
C MET A 285 -14.30 19.93 -2.65
N ILE A 286 -13.63 20.06 -1.51
CA ILE A 286 -13.21 21.35 -0.96
C ILE A 286 -11.78 21.70 -1.40
N PHE A 287 -10.92 20.70 -1.54
CA PHE A 287 -9.51 20.89 -1.86
C PHE A 287 -9.27 20.79 -3.36
N PRO A 288 -8.91 21.88 -4.04
CA PRO A 288 -8.62 21.84 -5.46
C PRO A 288 -7.39 20.98 -5.76
N GLU A 289 -7.39 20.34 -6.92
CA GLU A 289 -6.24 19.57 -7.43
C GLU A 289 -5.27 20.45 -8.23
N ASP A 290 -5.71 21.67 -8.60
CA ASP A 290 -4.94 22.69 -9.31
C ASP A 290 -4.86 24.02 -8.54
N PRO A 291 -3.76 24.79 -8.65
CA PRO A 291 -2.52 24.47 -9.38
C PRO A 291 -1.69 23.37 -8.69
N LEU A 292 -0.87 22.66 -9.48
CA LEU A 292 -0.15 21.44 -9.07
C LEU A 292 0.49 21.48 -7.67
N LEU A 293 1.22 22.55 -7.33
CA LEU A 293 1.88 22.66 -6.02
C LEU A 293 0.85 22.70 -4.86
N LEU A 294 -0.22 23.47 -5.03
CA LEU A 294 -1.31 23.54 -4.07
C LEU A 294 -2.02 22.20 -3.97
N GLY A 295 -2.32 21.56 -5.10
CA GLY A 295 -2.93 20.23 -5.15
C GLY A 295 -2.13 19.17 -4.40
N ILE A 296 -0.79 19.17 -4.53
CA ILE A 296 0.10 18.26 -3.80
C ILE A 296 0.05 18.51 -2.29
N ILE A 297 0.11 19.78 -1.85
CA ILE A 297 0.07 20.14 -0.42
C ILE A 297 -1.29 19.74 0.18
N LEU A 298 -2.38 20.06 -0.52
CA LEU A 298 -3.73 19.73 -0.07
C LEU A 298 -3.99 18.22 -0.08
N ARG A 299 -3.41 17.48 -1.03
CA ARG A 299 -3.42 16.01 -1.03
C ARG A 299 -2.77 15.46 0.24
N PHE A 300 -1.57 15.95 0.59
CA PHE A 300 -0.91 15.55 1.85
C PHE A 300 -1.82 15.84 3.07
N ALA A 301 -2.40 17.04 3.14
CA ALA A 301 -3.30 17.42 4.24
C ALA A 301 -4.54 16.52 4.30
N ARG A 302 -5.20 16.26 3.16
CA ARG A 302 -6.40 15.40 3.07
C ARG A 302 -6.13 14.00 3.61
N TYR A 303 -5.07 13.36 3.14
CA TYR A 303 -4.74 12.01 3.57
C TYR A 303 -4.17 11.96 4.99
N GLY A 304 -3.54 13.04 5.45
CA GLY A 304 -3.20 13.24 6.87
C GLY A 304 -4.44 13.31 7.76
N MET A 305 -5.49 14.01 7.34
CA MET A 305 -6.76 14.05 8.09
C MET A 305 -7.44 12.68 8.13
N ILE A 306 -7.41 11.91 7.03
CA ILE A 306 -7.91 10.53 7.02
C ILE A 306 -7.12 9.66 8.00
N GLY A 307 -5.78 9.72 7.98
CA GLY A 307 -4.95 8.97 8.91
C GLY A 307 -5.24 9.33 10.37
N LEU A 308 -5.33 10.62 10.69
CA LEU A 308 -5.67 11.14 12.02
C LEU A 308 -7.07 10.72 12.47
N TRP A 309 -8.03 10.70 11.54
CA TRP A 309 -9.36 10.18 11.81
C TRP A 309 -9.30 8.72 12.25
N VAL A 310 -8.55 7.89 11.52
CA VAL A 310 -8.48 6.45 11.80
C VAL A 310 -7.87 6.15 13.17
N SER A 311 -6.75 6.79 13.51
CA SER A 311 -6.00 6.44 14.72
C SER A 311 -6.37 7.23 15.98
N ALA A 312 -7.06 8.37 15.85
CA ALA A 312 -7.39 9.22 17.00
C ALA A 312 -8.87 9.61 17.08
N LEU A 313 -9.43 10.24 16.04
CA LEU A 313 -10.76 10.86 16.14
C LEU A 313 -11.89 9.82 16.16
N ALA A 314 -11.81 8.78 15.34
CA ALA A 314 -12.79 7.68 15.36
C ALA A 314 -12.77 6.94 16.71
N PRO A 315 -11.61 6.52 17.26
CA PRO A 315 -11.54 5.99 18.62
C PRO A 315 -12.15 6.93 19.68
N ALA A 316 -11.92 8.25 19.60
CA ALA A 316 -12.51 9.22 20.52
C ALA A 316 -14.05 9.24 20.42
N LEU A 317 -14.56 9.18 19.19
CA LEU A 317 -16.00 9.08 18.94
C LEU A 317 -16.58 7.77 19.48
N PHE A 318 -15.86 6.65 19.36
CA PHE A 318 -16.31 5.36 19.89
C PHE A 318 -16.50 5.40 21.42
N VAL A 319 -15.60 6.08 22.12
CA VAL A 319 -15.73 6.30 23.57
C VAL A 319 -16.95 7.17 23.88
N LYS A 320 -17.15 8.26 23.13
CA LYS A 320 -18.30 9.15 23.30
C LYS A 320 -19.64 8.45 23.06
N LEU A 321 -19.68 7.52 22.10
CA LEU A 321 -20.86 6.73 21.77
C LEU A 321 -21.03 5.49 22.66
N GLY A 322 -20.10 5.19 23.57
CA GLY A 322 -20.17 4.01 24.42
C GLY A 322 -20.01 2.67 23.69
N ILE A 323 -19.36 2.67 22.52
CA ILE A 323 -19.16 1.48 21.67
C ILE A 323 -17.72 0.94 21.71
N ASN A 324 -16.88 1.47 22.59
CA ASN A 324 -15.47 1.09 22.76
C ASN A 324 -15.26 -0.20 23.58
N LYS A 325 -16.21 -0.55 24.44
CA LYS A 325 -16.24 -1.77 25.28
C LYS A 325 -17.58 -2.47 25.09
#